data_AF-A0A5A7NIV8-F1
#
_entry.id   AF-A0A5A7NIV8-F1
#
_cell.length_a   1.000
_cell.length_b   1.000
_cell.length_c   1.000
_cell.angle_alpha   90.00
_cell.angle_beta   90.00
_cell.angle_gamma   90.00
#
_symmetry.space_group_name_H-M   'P 1'
#
loop_
_entity.id
_entity.type
_entity.pdbx_description
1 polymer ?
#
loop_
_entity_poly.entity_id
_entity_poly.type
_entity_poly.pdbx_seq_one_letter_code
_entity_poly.pdbx_strand_id
1 'polypeptide(L)' 'MAIGDTPFSLIGSIGWEDGAFGDDKVDWSLGLSASWKSLDFSASYIDTSKTGDLLDATVVFSVGVSF' A
#
# COMPACT_ATOMS: atom_id res chain seq x y z
N MET A 1 10.59 -6.64 -4.11
CA MET A 1 11.81 -7.35 -3.68
C MET A 1 11.35 -8.38 -2.65
N ALA A 2 11.73 -9.65 -2.81
CA ALA A 2 11.29 -10.72 -1.91
C ALA A 2 11.95 -10.59 -0.53
N ILE A 3 11.22 -10.97 0.52
CA ILE A 3 11.70 -10.97 1.90
C ILE A 3 12.38 -12.31 2.16
N GLY A 4 13.70 -12.32 2.16
CA GLY A 4 14.51 -13.54 2.35
C GLY A 4 14.10 -14.65 1.37
N ASP A 5 13.92 -15.86 1.89
CA ASP A 5 13.53 -17.04 1.10
C ASP A 5 12.00 -17.24 1.04
N THR A 6 11.19 -16.21 1.34
CA THR A 6 9.72 -16.30 1.29
C THR A 6 9.18 -15.87 -0.08
N PRO A 7 7.97 -16.33 -0.47
CA PRO A 7 7.31 -15.84 -1.68
C PRO A 7 6.75 -14.41 -1.52
N PHE A 8 6.91 -13.79 -0.34
CA PHE A 8 6.38 -12.47 -0.06
C PHE A 8 7.35 -11.37 -0.47
N SER A 9 6.83 -10.33 -1.13
CA SER A 9 7.54 -9.08 -1.39
C SER A 9 6.96 -7.95 -0.56
N LEU A 10 7.83 -7.08 -0.05
CA LEU A 10 7.42 -5.83 0.56
C LEU A 10 7.23 -4.77 -0.53
N ILE A 11 6.13 -4.03 -0.44
CA ILE A 11 5.83 -2.87 -1.27
C ILE A 11 5.56 -1.71 -0.33
N GLY A 12 6.15 -0.55 -0.60
CA GLY A 12 5.87 0.64 0.19
C GLY A 12 6.08 1.89 -0.62
N SER A 13 5.36 2.94 -0.24
CA SER A 13 5.51 4.27 -0.80
C SER A 13 5.40 5.32 0.30
N ILE A 14 6.06 6.44 0.09
CA ILE A 14 5.91 7.64 0.91
C ILE A 14 5.89 8.83 -0.04
N GLY A 15 4.97 9.76 0.20
CA GLY A 15 4.81 10.99 -0.56
C GLY A 15 4.58 12.14 0.41
N TRP A 16 5.20 13.27 0.10
CA TRP A 16 4.93 14.53 0.79
C TRP A 16 4.15 15.43 -0.16
N GLU A 17 3.05 15.99 0.33
CA GLU A 17 2.17 16.90 -0.40
C GLU A 17 1.94 18.16 0.43
N ASP A 18 1.94 19.29 -0.26
CA ASP A 18 1.60 20.61 0.26
C ASP A 18 0.66 21.29 -0.74
N GLY A 19 -0.62 21.47 -0.39
CA GLY A 19 -1.58 22.13 -1.27
C GLY A 19 -3.03 21.65 -1.20
N ALA A 20 -3.62 21.29 -2.35
CA ALA A 20 -5.05 21.41 -2.68
C ALA A 20 -6.06 20.75 -1.70
N PHE A 21 -5.62 19.85 -0.83
CA PHE A 21 -6.44 19.18 0.18
C PHE A 21 -5.78 19.14 1.58
N GLY A 22 -4.85 20.06 1.86
CA GLY A 22 -4.16 20.21 3.13
C GLY A 22 -2.66 20.49 2.94
N ASP A 23 -2.06 21.12 3.95
CA ASP A 23 -0.64 21.49 3.95
C ASP A 23 0.19 20.51 4.80
N ASP A 24 1.46 20.30 4.46
CA ASP A 24 2.39 19.42 5.20
C ASP A 24 1.88 17.98 5.43
N LYS A 25 1.32 17.36 4.40
CA LYS A 25 0.77 16.00 4.48
C LYS A 25 1.79 14.97 4.03
N VAL A 26 1.92 13.88 4.78
CA VAL A 26 2.70 12.71 4.39
C VAL A 26 1.74 11.54 4.16
N ASP A 27 1.56 11.17 2.89
CA ASP A 27 0.80 10.01 2.47
C ASP A 27 1.73 8.81 2.34
N TRP A 28 1.38 7.68 2.94
CA TRP A 28 2.23 6.51 2.94
C TRP A 28 1.43 5.22 2.75
N SER A 29 2.11 4.21 2.21
CA SER A 29 1.55 2.87 2.12
C SER A 29 2.60 1.82 2.46
N LEU A 30 2.13 0.71 3.04
CA LEU A 30 2.91 -0.47 3.32
C LEU A 30 2.10 -1.70 2.99
N GLY A 31 2.66 -2.60 2.19
CA GLY A 31 1.97 -3.78 1.74
C GLY A 31 2.87 -4.98 1.50
N LEU A 32 2.23 -6.13 1.43
CA LEU A 32 2.83 -7.40 1.07
C LEU A 32 2.18 -7.90 -0.21
N SER A 33 2.98 -8.50 -1.08
CA SER A 33 2.48 -9.26 -2.22
C SER A 33 3.08 -10.65 -2.25
N ALA A 34 2.34 -11.61 -2.83
CA ALA A 34 2.84 -12.94 -3.14
C ALA A 34 2.17 -13.46 -4.40
N SER A 35 2.91 -14.27 -5.16
CA SER A 35 2.39 -14.94 -6.34
C SER A 35 2.42 -16.44 -6.13
N TRP A 36 1.35 -17.12 -6.52
CA TRP A 36 1.26 -18.57 -6.52
C TRP A 36 0.63 -19.07 -7.82
N LYS A 37 1.45 -19.76 -8.63
CA LYS A 37 1.08 -20.14 -10.00
C LYS A 37 0.68 -18.88 -10.80
N SER A 38 -0.49 -18.89 -11.42
CA SER A 38 -1.06 -17.76 -12.15
C SER A 38 -1.80 -16.77 -11.26
N LEU A 39 -1.85 -16.96 -9.94
CA LEU A 39 -2.56 -16.05 -9.02
C LEU A 39 -1.59 -15.09 -8.34
N ASP A 40 -1.99 -13.83 -8.30
CA ASP A 40 -1.26 -12.75 -7.63
C ASP A 40 -2.11 -12.23 -6.47
N PHE A 41 -1.52 -12.12 -5.29
CA PHE A 41 -2.18 -11.63 -4.08
C PHE A 41 -1.44 -10.42 -3.54
N SER A 42 -2.18 -9.43 -3.06
CA SER A 42 -1.59 -8.33 -2.30
C SER A 42 -2.52 -7.81 -1.21
N ALA A 43 -1.91 -7.27 -0.16
CA ALA A 43 -2.58 -6.52 0.90
C ALA A 43 -1.75 -5.29 1.21
N SER A 44 -2.38 -4.11 1.19
CA SER A 44 -1.73 -2.84 1.46
C SER A 44 -2.51 -2.05 2.50
N TYR A 45 -1.82 -1.56 3.52
CA TYR A 45 -2.30 -0.51 4.41
C TYR A 45 -1.91 0.85 3.84
N ILE A 46 -2.87 1.76 3.75
CA ILE A 46 -2.72 3.10 3.17
C ILE A 46 -3.22 4.10 4.20
N ASP A 47 -2.42 5.12 4.48
CA ASP A 47 -2.69 6.10 5.53
C ASP A 47 -2.01 7.44 5.22
N THR A 48 -2.41 8.47 5.96
CA THR A 48 -1.89 9.82 5.86
C THR A 48 -1.55 10.38 7.23
N SER A 49 -0.57 11.27 7.32
CA SER A 49 -0.15 11.89 8.59
C SER A 49 -1.16 12.90 9.16
N LYS A 50 -2.28 13.12 8.48
CA LYS A 50 -3.33 14.08 8.85
C LYS A 50 -4.57 13.36 9.36
N THR A 51 -5.35 14.05 10.18
CA THR A 51 -6.63 13.55 10.69
C THR A 51 -7.74 14.47 10.21
N GLY A 52 -8.84 13.89 9.75
CA GLY A 52 -10.00 14.64 9.28
C GLY A 52 -11.05 13.70 8.71
N ASP A 53 -12.22 14.26 8.41
CA ASP A 53 -13.29 13.51 7.78
C ASP A 53 -12.83 13.05 6.39
N LEU A 54 -13.01 11.76 6.08
CA LEU A 54 -12.54 11.07 4.86
C LEU A 54 -11.04 10.76 4.78
N LEU A 55 -10.27 10.97 5.86
CA LEU A 55 -8.84 10.65 5.91
C LEU A 55 -8.55 9.36 6.68
N ASP A 56 -9.53 8.48 6.81
CA ASP A 56 -9.39 7.23 7.54
C ASP A 56 -8.43 6.27 6.81
N ALA A 57 -7.48 5.72 7.56
CA ALA A 57 -6.62 4.68 7.07
C ALA A 57 -7.42 3.48 6.55
N THR A 58 -6.94 2.85 5.48
CA THR A 58 -7.65 1.76 4.80
C THR A 58 -6.72 0.61 4.48
N VAL A 59 -7.26 -0.61 4.50
CA VAL A 59 -6.60 -1.80 3.96
C VAL A 59 -7.24 -2.17 2.61
N VAL A 60 -6.41 -2.34 1.60
CA VAL A 60 -6.81 -2.82 0.27
C VAL A 60 -6.24 -4.22 0.07
N PHE A 61 -7.12 -5.21 -0.07
CA PHE A 61 -6.76 -6.56 -0.51
C PHE A 61 -7.05 -6.70 -2.01
N SER A 62 -6.16 -7.37 -2.74
CA SER A 62 -6.33 -7.65 -4.17
C SER A 62 -5.95 -9.08 -4.50
N VAL A 63 -6.69 -9.64 -5.47
CA VAL A 63 -6.40 -10.92 -6.10
C VAL A 63 -6.47 -10.74 -7.62
N GLY A 64 -5.43 -11.19 -8.31
CA GLY A 64 -5.30 -11.13 -9.75
C GLY A 64 -5.00 -12.51 -10.34
N VAL A 65 -5.23 -12.64 -11.64
CA VAL A 65 -4.79 -13.78 -12.43
C VAL A 65 -3.95 -13.31 -13.61
N SER A 66 -2.79 -13.91 -13.80
CA SER A 66 -1.85 -13.65 -14.89
C SER A 66 -1.94 -14.78 -15.94
N PHE A 67 -2.15 -14.43 -17.21
CA PHE A 67 -2.34 -15.34 -18.35
C PHE A 67 -1.23 -15.24 -19.39
#